data_AF-A0AAN6F6B0-F1
#
_entry.id   AF-A0AAN6F6B0-F1
#
_cell.length_a   1.000
_cell.length_b   1.000
_cell.length_c   1.000
_cell.angle_alpha   90.00
_cell.angle_beta   90.00
_cell.angle_gamma   90.00
#
_symmetry.space_group_name_H-M   'P 1'
#
loop_
_entity.id
_entity.type
_entity.pdbx_description
1 polymer ?
#
loop_
_entity_poly.entity_id
_entity_poly.type
_entity_poly.pdbx_seq_one_letter_code
_entity_poly.pdbx_strand_id
1 'polypeptide(L)'
;MAQGQAKKTKPPAVKLTQRKQTGNRVIKPKKVALQKQQRANKKHTSGLTAMTEKSLAGRAGHLELLRGGKKDRKEAAIAAAAKQVKKG
;
A
#
# COMPACT_ATOMS: atom_id res chain seq x y z
N MET A 1 -15.15 10.70 69.53
CA MET A 1 -15.67 9.90 68.39
C MET A 1 -15.02 10.43 67.12
N ALA A 2 -14.11 9.68 66.51
CA ALA A 2 -13.43 10.12 65.28
C ALA A 2 -14.35 9.91 64.07
N GLN A 3 -14.74 10.99 63.38
CA GLN A 3 -15.47 10.90 62.12
C GLN A 3 -14.49 10.61 60.97
N GLY A 4 -14.69 9.48 60.28
CA GLY A 4 -13.87 9.05 59.15
C GLY A 4 -14.12 9.86 57.87
N GLN A 5 -13.11 9.86 56.98
CA GLN A 5 -13.07 10.61 55.72
C GLN A 5 -14.29 10.32 54.84
N ALA A 6 -15.04 11.37 54.49
CA ALA A 6 -16.22 11.28 53.63
C ALA A 6 -15.84 10.83 52.20
N LYS A 7 -16.54 9.79 51.69
CA LYS A 7 -16.38 9.30 50.32
C LYS A 7 -16.84 10.37 49.33
N LYS A 8 -15.96 10.75 48.38
CA LYS A 8 -16.28 11.70 47.32
C LYS A 8 -17.36 11.10 46.40
N THR A 9 -18.48 11.79 46.29
CA THR A 9 -19.60 11.42 45.41
C THR A 9 -19.21 11.68 43.95
N LYS A 10 -19.58 10.75 43.06
CA LYS A 10 -19.30 10.87 41.61
C LYS A 10 -20.05 12.09 41.04
N PRO A 11 -19.44 12.84 40.11
CA PRO A 11 -20.11 13.97 39.49
C PRO A 11 -21.36 13.51 38.71
N PRO A 12 -22.42 14.32 38.68
CA PRO A 12 -23.65 13.98 37.98
C PRO A 12 -23.41 13.85 36.47
N ALA A 13 -24.08 12.88 35.86
CA ALA A 13 -24.00 12.63 34.43
C ALA A 13 -24.47 13.86 33.63
N VAL A 14 -23.69 14.22 32.60
CA VAL A 14 -24.02 15.33 31.70
C VAL A 14 -25.30 15.00 30.94
N LYS A 15 -26.35 15.80 31.13
CA LYS A 15 -27.63 15.64 30.43
C LYS A 15 -27.41 15.93 28.94
N LEU A 16 -27.65 14.92 28.09
CA LEU A 16 -27.56 15.06 26.64
C LEU A 16 -28.68 15.97 26.16
N THR A 17 -28.37 17.22 25.84
CA THR A 17 -29.36 18.15 25.29
C THR A 17 -29.67 17.73 23.84
N GLN A 18 -30.96 17.63 23.49
CA GLN A 18 -31.43 17.35 22.13
C GLN A 18 -31.25 18.55 21.18
N ARG A 19 -30.20 19.37 21.40
CA ARG A 19 -29.93 20.50 20.53
C ARG A 19 -29.39 19.97 19.19
N LYS A 20 -30.19 20.09 18.13
CA LYS A 20 -29.73 19.84 16.77
C LYS A 20 -28.67 20.89 16.43
N GLN A 21 -27.39 20.53 16.49
CA GLN A 21 -26.31 21.39 16.01
C GLN A 21 -26.43 21.55 14.49
N THR A 22 -26.97 22.68 14.06
CA THR A 22 -27.02 23.15 12.67
C THR A 22 -25.76 23.98 12.39
N GLY A 23 -24.79 23.39 11.69
CA GLY A 23 -23.51 23.98 11.28
C GLY A 23 -22.72 22.99 10.40
N ASN A 24 -21.56 23.39 9.87
CA ASN A 24 -20.71 22.49 9.06
C ASN A 24 -20.30 21.26 9.89
N ARG A 25 -20.97 20.13 9.65
CA ARG A 25 -20.74 18.89 10.41
C ARG A 25 -19.53 18.19 9.82
N VAL A 26 -18.49 18.01 10.61
CA VAL A 26 -17.50 16.97 10.34
C VAL A 26 -18.16 15.63 10.65
N ILE A 27 -18.87 15.07 9.67
CA ILE A 27 -19.52 13.77 9.79
C ILE A 27 -18.42 12.71 9.77
N LYS A 28 -18.03 12.25 10.97
CA LYS A 28 -17.04 11.18 11.10
C LYS A 28 -17.58 9.94 10.38
N PRO A 29 -16.77 9.27 9.54
CA PRO A 29 -17.22 8.09 8.82
C PRO A 29 -17.65 7.00 9.81
N LYS A 30 -18.76 6.32 9.51
CA LYS A 30 -19.35 5.31 10.42
C LYS A 30 -18.39 4.16 10.76
N LYS A 31 -17.40 3.87 9.89
CA LYS A 31 -16.43 2.76 10.01
C LYS A 31 -14.98 3.25 9.95
N VAL A 32 -14.59 4.14 10.87
CA VAL A 32 -13.23 4.74 10.91
C VAL A 32 -12.14 3.67 10.98
N ALA A 33 -12.31 2.64 11.81
CA ALA A 33 -11.31 1.57 11.97
C ALA A 33 -11.06 0.80 10.66
N LEU A 34 -12.14 0.45 9.94
CA LEU A 34 -12.05 -0.26 8.66
C LEU A 34 -11.35 0.59 7.60
N GLN A 35 -11.64 1.90 7.54
CA GLN A 35 -10.95 2.79 6.61
C GLN A 35 -9.47 2.93 6.93
N LYS A 36 -9.09 2.97 8.21
CA LYS A 36 -7.69 3.00 8.62
C LYS A 36 -6.96 1.72 8.20
N GLN A 37 -7.59 0.56 8.41
CA GLN A 37 -7.05 -0.74 8.00
C GLN A 37 -6.90 -0.82 6.47
N GLN A 38 -7.90 -0.40 5.70
CA GLN A 38 -7.84 -0.40 4.24
C GLN A 38 -6.70 0.50 3.73
N ARG A 39 -6.50 1.67 4.33
CA ARG A 39 -5.41 2.58 3.98
C ARG A 39 -4.04 1.99 4.33
N ALA A 40 -3.91 1.32 5.48
CA ALA A 40 -2.68 0.63 5.86
C ALA A 40 -2.38 -0.51 4.88
N ASN A 41 -3.36 -1.37 4.60
CA ASN A 41 -3.22 -2.46 3.64
C ASN A 41 -2.81 -1.96 2.26
N LYS A 42 -3.42 -0.87 1.77
CA LYS A 42 -3.04 -0.27 0.48
C LYS A 42 -1.58 0.19 0.44
N LYS A 43 -1.09 0.84 1.51
CA LYS A 43 0.31 1.30 1.60
C LYS A 43 1.30 0.13 1.63
N HIS A 44 1.02 -0.90 2.43
CA HIS A 44 1.91 -2.05 2.54
C HIS A 44 1.94 -2.89 1.25
N THR A 45 0.77 -3.09 0.63
CA THR A 45 0.68 -3.81 -0.64
C THR A 45 1.39 -3.07 -1.76
N SER A 46 1.22 -1.75 -1.90
CA SER A 46 1.92 -0.98 -2.95
C SER A 46 3.45 -1.02 -2.83
N GLY A 47 3.98 -1.08 -1.60
CA GLY A 47 5.42 -1.21 -1.38
C GLY A 47 5.94 -2.60 -1.73
N LEU A 48 5.21 -3.64 -1.31
CA LEU A 48 5.54 -5.03 -1.64
C LEU A 48 5.47 -5.29 -3.15
N THR A 49 4.47 -4.76 -3.85
CA THR A 49 4.37 -4.91 -5.31
C THR A 49 5.52 -4.21 -6.01
N ALA A 50 5.84 -2.96 -5.64
CA ALA A 50 6.96 -2.23 -6.22
C ALA A 50 8.32 -2.92 -5.99
N MET A 51 8.55 -3.47 -4.79
CA MET A 51 9.76 -4.24 -4.50
C MET A 51 9.81 -5.54 -5.31
N THR A 52 8.66 -6.22 -5.45
CA THR A 52 8.53 -7.45 -6.25
C THR A 52 8.80 -7.16 -7.73
N GLU A 53 8.23 -6.09 -8.28
CA GLU A 53 8.47 -5.62 -9.65
C GLU A 53 9.95 -5.30 -9.88
N LYS A 54 10.59 -4.60 -8.94
CA LYS A 54 12.03 -4.31 -8.99
C LYS A 54 12.88 -5.58 -8.94
N SER A 55 12.53 -6.55 -8.11
CA SER A 55 13.25 -7.84 -8.03
C SER A 55 13.06 -8.67 -9.30
N LEU A 56 11.86 -8.70 -9.88
CA LEU A 56 11.59 -9.38 -11.14
C LEU A 56 12.33 -8.70 -12.30
N ALA A 57 12.29 -7.38 -12.38
CA ALA A 57 13.03 -6.61 -13.38
C ALA A 57 14.55 -6.77 -13.21
N GLY A 58 15.06 -6.81 -11.97
CA GLY A 58 16.47 -7.06 -11.70
C GLY A 58 16.89 -8.48 -12.11
N ARG A 59 16.08 -9.50 -11.82
CA ARG A 59 16.35 -10.88 -12.27
C ARG A 59 16.21 -11.05 -13.78
N ALA A 60 15.20 -10.43 -14.39
CA ALA A 60 14.99 -10.45 -15.84
C ALA A 60 16.08 -9.66 -16.58
N GLY A 61 16.46 -8.49 -16.08
CA GLY A 61 17.58 -7.69 -16.59
C GLY A 61 18.93 -8.36 -16.37
N HIS A 62 19.10 -9.05 -15.24
CA HIS A 62 20.27 -9.92 -15.01
C HIS A 62 20.28 -11.11 -15.98
N LEU A 63 19.12 -11.70 -16.28
CA LEU A 63 18.98 -12.73 -17.32
C LEU A 63 19.27 -12.19 -18.73
N GLU A 64 19.03 -10.91 -19.00
CA GLU A 64 19.49 -10.27 -20.25
C GLU A 64 21.01 -10.11 -20.31
N LEU A 65 21.70 -10.09 -19.17
CA LEU A 65 23.17 -10.07 -19.09
C LEU A 65 23.79 -11.48 -19.13
N LEU A 66 22.99 -12.55 -18.98
CA LEU A 66 23.46 -13.91 -19.18
C LEU A 66 23.45 -14.26 -20.66
N ARG A 67 24.54 -14.90 -21.12
CA ARG A 67 24.71 -15.40 -22.50
C ARG A 67 23.47 -16.22 -22.91
N GLY A 68 22.78 -15.80 -23.97
CA GLY A 68 21.55 -16.44 -24.49
C GLY A 68 20.25 -15.66 -24.20
N GLY A 69 20.36 -14.43 -23.70
CA GLY A 69 19.24 -13.52 -23.44
C GLY A 69 18.48 -13.08 -24.70
N LYS A 70 17.38 -12.32 -24.51
CA LYS A 70 16.52 -11.87 -25.64
C LYS A 70 17.27 -11.01 -26.66
N LYS A 71 18.24 -10.20 -26.21
CA LYS A 71 19.10 -9.37 -27.09
C LYS A 71 20.01 -10.25 -27.93
N ASP A 72 20.74 -11.18 -27.32
CA ASP A 72 21.58 -12.16 -28.03
C ASP A 72 20.80 -12.97 -29.07
N ARG A 73 19.56 -13.38 -28.76
CA ARG A 73 18.70 -14.08 -29.72
C ARG A 73 18.28 -13.20 -30.89
N LYS A 74 17.99 -11.93 -30.65
CA LYS A 74 17.66 -10.96 -31.71
C LYS A 74 18.88 -10.68 -32.58
N GLU A 75 20.04 -10.46 -31.98
CA GLU A 75 21.30 -10.25 -32.68
C GLU A 75 21.71 -11.48 -33.50
N ALA A 76 21.55 -12.69 -32.95
CA ALA A 76 21.76 -13.94 -33.67
C ALA A 76 20.78 -14.10 -34.85
N ALA A 77 19.50 -13.75 -34.67
CA ALA A 77 18.51 -13.78 -35.74
C ALA A 77 18.81 -12.75 -36.85
N ILE A 78 19.22 -11.54 -36.48
CA ILE A 78 19.64 -10.49 -37.43
C ILE A 78 20.89 -10.92 -38.19
N ALA A 79 21.88 -11.49 -37.50
CA ALA A 79 23.10 -12.01 -38.12
C ALA A 79 22.81 -13.20 -39.05
N ALA A 80 21.86 -14.07 -38.70
CA ALA A 80 21.42 -15.17 -39.55
C ALA A 80 20.68 -14.67 -40.81
N ALA A 81 19.80 -13.68 -40.67
CA ALA A 81 19.11 -13.06 -41.80
C ALA A 81 20.09 -12.35 -42.75
N ALA A 82 21.07 -11.62 -42.22
CA ALA A 82 22.09 -10.95 -43.03
C ALA A 82 22.98 -11.94 -43.81
N LYS A 83 23.26 -13.13 -43.24
CA LYS A 83 23.99 -14.20 -43.94
C LYS A 83 23.19 -14.85 -45.06
N GLN A 84 21.87 -14.99 -44.90
CA GLN A 84 20.98 -15.51 -45.94
C GLN A 84 20.93 -14.56 -47.15
N VAL A 85 20.82 -13.25 -46.91
CA VAL A 85 20.78 -12.22 -47.97
C VAL A 85 22.10 -12.12 -48.75
N LYS A 86 23.26 -12.43 -48.13
CA LYS A 86 24.56 -12.45 -48.83
C LYS A 86 24.84 -13.74 -49.60
N LYS A 87 24.03 -14.79 -49.44
CA LYS A 87 24.26 -16.11 -50.04
C LYS A 87 23.29 -16.42 -51.21
N GLY A 88 22.30 -15.57 -51.44
CA GLY A 88 21.49 -15.54 -52.66
C GLY A 88 21.99 -14.44 -53.60
#